data_AF-X0ZT54-F1
#
_entry.id   AF-X0ZT54-F1
#
_cell.length_a   1.000
_cell.length_b   1.000
_cell.length_c   1.000
_cell.angle_alpha   90.00
_cell.angle_beta   90.00
_cell.angle_gamma   90.00
#
_symmetry.space_group_name_H-M   'P 1'
#
loop_
_entity.id
_entity.type
_entity.pdbx_description
1 polymer ?
#
loop_
_entity_poly.entity_id
_entity_poly.type
_entity_poly.pdbx_seq_one_letter_code
_entity_poly.pdbx_strand_id
1 'polypeptide(L)'
;MKEKRPRIKKVRKEPSRVRKPPKNPPQITGFWGRGASEYRPGLFTKRYFVEHGEACCADVYYALSEEIERLNAARAEIGEAPFRRPNYSSFAKYFHWFKLLGLVERVDRREPAIYDFLEQREFYRLTDKGKVEVRGWEDPVTVAHPEFR
;
A
#
# COMPACT_ATOMS: atom_id res chain seq x y z
N MET A 1 -53.51 -14.14 -19.02
CA MET A 1 -52.82 -13.00 -18.36
C MET A 1 -52.41 -13.44 -16.96
N LYS A 2 -51.14 -13.34 -16.57
CA LYS A 2 -50.68 -13.64 -15.19
C LYS A 2 -50.33 -12.33 -14.50
N GLU A 3 -51.11 -11.98 -13.47
CA GLU A 3 -50.91 -10.77 -12.67
C GLU A 3 -49.58 -10.81 -11.90
N LYS A 4 -48.76 -9.77 -12.07
CA LYS A 4 -47.53 -9.56 -11.30
C LYS A 4 -47.89 -8.97 -9.93
N ARG A 5 -47.66 -9.71 -8.85
CA ARG A 5 -47.82 -9.19 -7.49
C ARG A 5 -46.83 -8.04 -7.21
N PRO A 6 -47.24 -6.97 -6.51
CA PRO A 6 -46.38 -5.82 -6.26
C PRO A 6 -45.31 -6.14 -5.20
N ARG A 7 -44.07 -5.68 -5.46
CA ARG A 7 -42.91 -5.89 -4.58
C ARG A 7 -42.98 -4.91 -3.40
N ILE A 8 -43.26 -5.39 -2.20
CA ILE A 8 -43.30 -4.59 -0.97
C ILE A 8 -41.88 -4.03 -0.70
N LYS A 9 -41.72 -2.70 -0.74
CA LYS A 9 -40.47 -2.02 -0.35
C LYS A 9 -40.32 -2.13 1.17
N LYS A 10 -39.32 -2.87 1.64
CA LYS A 10 -38.95 -2.89 3.07
C LYS A 10 -38.50 -1.48 3.48
N VAL A 11 -39.11 -0.94 4.54
CA VAL A 11 -38.76 0.35 5.13
C VAL A 11 -37.29 0.31 5.58
N ARG A 12 -36.53 1.35 5.22
CA ARG A 12 -35.11 1.50 5.56
C ARG A 12 -35.01 1.65 7.07
N LYS A 13 -34.54 0.61 7.76
CA LYS A 13 -34.29 0.65 9.21
C LYS A 13 -33.26 1.74 9.50
N GLU A 14 -33.57 2.64 10.44
CA GLU A 14 -32.62 3.63 10.93
C GLU A 14 -31.37 2.94 11.50
N PRO A 15 -30.17 3.52 11.29
CA PRO A 15 -28.92 2.94 11.79
C PRO A 15 -28.89 3.00 13.32
N SER A 16 -29.03 1.84 13.96
CA SER A 16 -29.17 1.70 15.42
C SER A 16 -27.87 1.89 16.22
N ARG A 17 -26.79 2.40 15.62
CA ARG A 17 -25.50 2.55 16.32
C ARG A 17 -24.84 3.88 15.99
N VAL A 18 -24.84 4.76 16.98
CA VAL A 18 -23.85 5.84 17.11
C VAL A 18 -22.46 5.17 17.10
N ARG A 19 -21.68 5.39 16.04
CA ARG A 19 -20.30 4.90 15.94
C ARG A 19 -19.50 5.53 17.07
N LYS A 20 -19.15 4.73 18.08
CA LYS A 20 -18.09 5.12 19.03
C LYS A 20 -16.81 5.41 18.22
N PRO A 21 -16.02 6.43 18.60
CA PRO A 21 -14.73 6.66 17.95
C PRO A 21 -13.90 5.37 18.03
N PRO A 22 -13.20 4.99 16.95
CA PRO A 22 -12.42 3.77 16.94
C PRO A 22 -11.34 3.86 18.03
N LYS A 23 -11.24 2.80 18.85
CA LYS A 23 -10.27 2.68 19.95
C LYS A 23 -8.82 2.64 19.45
N ASN A 24 -8.63 2.31 18.16
CA ASN A 24 -7.32 2.19 17.51
C ASN A 24 -7.16 3.31 16.49
N PRO A 25 -5.94 3.84 16.28
CA PRO A 25 -5.66 4.78 15.22
C PRO A 25 -5.99 4.22 13.83
N PRO A 26 -6.07 5.10 12.83
CA PRO A 26 -6.33 4.70 11.45
C PRO A 26 -5.35 3.61 10.98
N GLN A 27 -5.87 2.41 10.77
CA GLN A 27 -5.10 1.23 10.34
C GLN A 27 -4.88 1.22 8.83
N ILE A 28 -4.08 0.28 8.32
CA ILE A 28 -4.10 -0.06 6.89
C ILE A 28 -5.46 -0.68 6.57
N THR A 29 -6.44 0.16 6.24
CA THR A 29 -7.83 -0.25 5.98
C THR A 29 -8.08 -0.67 4.52
N GLY A 30 -7.11 -0.45 3.63
CA GLY A 30 -7.22 -0.73 2.20
C GLY A 30 -5.91 -1.22 1.59
N PHE A 31 -5.94 -1.58 0.30
CA PHE A 31 -4.74 -1.92 -0.48
C PHE A 31 -3.73 -0.78 -0.40
N TRP A 32 -2.47 -1.07 -0.03
CA TRP A 32 -1.28 -0.20 -0.08
C TRP A 32 -1.55 1.32 -0.34
N GLY A 33 -2.04 2.05 0.67
CA GLY A 33 -2.27 3.51 0.55
C GLY A 33 -3.70 3.96 0.20
N ARG A 34 -4.62 3.05 -0.17
CA ARG A 34 -6.07 3.33 -0.30
C ARG A 34 -6.82 3.33 1.03
N GLY A 35 -6.19 3.84 2.09
CA GLY A 35 -6.79 3.94 3.41
C GLY A 35 -6.24 5.15 4.16
N ALA A 36 -7.01 5.65 5.13
CA ALA A 36 -6.46 6.51 6.17
C ALA A 36 -5.54 5.63 7.02
N SER A 37 -4.35 5.34 6.53
CA SER A 37 -3.31 4.67 7.27
C SER A 37 -2.22 5.69 7.52
N GLU A 38 -1.84 5.84 8.77
CA GLU A 38 -0.64 6.60 9.16
C GLU A 38 0.60 6.00 8.49
N TYR A 39 0.60 4.68 8.29
CA TYR A 39 1.63 3.99 7.53
C TYR A 39 1.34 4.06 6.04
N ARG A 40 2.19 4.78 5.29
CA ARG A 40 2.12 4.99 3.84
C ARG A 40 3.28 4.27 3.14
N PRO A 41 3.08 3.05 2.63
CA PRO A 41 4.16 2.23 2.08
C PRO A 41 4.89 2.87 0.89
N GLY A 42 4.21 3.63 0.04
CA GLY A 42 4.89 4.36 -1.03
C GLY A 42 5.79 5.50 -0.54
N LEU A 43 5.43 6.20 0.56
CA LEU A 43 6.33 7.18 1.18
C LEU A 43 7.54 6.52 1.82
N PHE A 44 7.37 5.33 2.41
CA PHE A 44 8.50 4.52 2.86
C PHE A 44 9.41 4.16 1.69
N THR A 45 8.85 3.64 0.59
CA THR A 45 9.61 3.29 -0.62
C THR A 45 10.39 4.49 -1.17
N LYS A 46 9.79 5.68 -1.24
CA LYS A 46 10.48 6.90 -1.66
C LYS A 46 11.70 7.19 -0.79
N ARG A 47 11.52 7.20 0.55
CA ARG A 47 12.62 7.44 1.51
C ARG A 47 13.73 6.40 1.34
N TYR A 48 13.36 5.13 1.18
CA TYR A 48 14.32 4.04 0.99
C TYR A 48 15.20 4.27 -0.24
N PHE A 49 14.63 4.65 -1.38
CA PHE A 49 15.42 4.98 -2.57
C PHE A 49 16.25 6.26 -2.42
N VAL A 50 15.77 7.27 -1.66
CA VAL A 50 16.58 8.47 -1.38
C VAL A 50 17.84 8.11 -0.58
N GLU A 51 17.72 7.18 0.36
CA GLU A 51 18.82 6.73 1.21
C GLU A 51 19.81 5.80 0.47
N HIS A 52 19.31 4.88 -0.35
CA HIS A 52 20.12 3.82 -0.97
C HIS A 52 20.51 4.11 -2.43
N GLY A 53 19.86 5.07 -3.09
CA GLY A 53 20.04 5.41 -4.50
C GLY A 53 19.43 4.38 -5.46
N GLU A 54 19.91 3.14 -5.40
CA GLU A 54 19.42 2.00 -6.18
C GLU A 54 18.93 0.88 -5.26
N ALA A 55 17.79 0.30 -5.58
CA ALA A 55 17.24 -0.83 -4.81
C ALA A 55 16.40 -1.76 -5.68
N CYS A 56 16.31 -3.03 -5.29
CA CYS A 56 15.37 -3.95 -5.89
C CYS A 56 14.05 -3.99 -5.11
N CYS A 57 12.97 -4.45 -5.76
CA CYS A 57 11.65 -4.53 -5.13
C CYS A 57 11.63 -5.42 -3.88
N ALA A 58 12.46 -6.48 -3.85
CA ALA A 58 12.56 -7.37 -2.70
C ALA A 58 13.21 -6.66 -1.50
N ASP A 59 14.32 -5.94 -1.70
CA ASP A 59 15.01 -5.22 -0.63
C ASP A 59 14.08 -4.22 0.05
N VAL A 60 13.33 -3.44 -0.76
CA VAL A 60 12.34 -2.49 -0.27
C VAL A 60 11.26 -3.21 0.55
N TYR A 61 10.78 -4.37 0.09
CA TYR A 61 9.79 -5.15 0.82
C TYR A 61 10.31 -5.66 2.16
N TYR A 62 11.55 -6.16 2.22
CA TYR A 62 12.15 -6.63 3.46
C TYR A 62 12.33 -5.48 4.45
N ALA A 63 12.91 -4.36 4.03
CA ALA A 63 13.05 -3.18 4.88
C ALA A 63 11.69 -2.66 5.37
N LEU A 64 10.68 -2.64 4.49
CA LEU A 64 9.31 -2.27 4.85
C LEU A 64 8.70 -3.22 5.88
N SER A 65 9.06 -4.50 5.80
CA SER A 65 8.56 -5.53 6.70
C SER A 65 9.17 -5.40 8.10
N GLU A 66 10.48 -5.17 8.19
CA GLU A 66 11.17 -4.89 9.44
C GLU A 66 10.62 -3.62 10.11
N GLU A 67 10.34 -2.58 9.32
CA GLU A 67 9.73 -1.36 9.84
C GLU A 67 8.30 -1.59 10.36
N ILE A 68 7.49 -2.42 9.69
CA ILE A 68 6.17 -2.82 10.20
C ILE A 68 6.31 -3.58 11.53
N GLU A 69 7.29 -4.48 11.63
CA GLU A 69 7.53 -5.25 12.86
C GLU A 69 7.95 -4.34 14.02
N ARG A 70 8.84 -3.38 13.76
CA ARG A 70 9.23 -2.33 14.72
C ARG A 70 8.03 -1.50 15.19
N LEU A 71 7.19 -1.04 14.25
CA LEU A 71 5.99 -0.28 14.58
C LEU A 71 4.98 -1.11 15.37
N ASN A 72 4.83 -2.39 15.02
CA ASN A 72 3.93 -3.30 15.74
C ASN A 72 4.38 -3.58 17.17
N ALA A 73 5.69 -3.66 17.42
CA ALA A 73 6.22 -3.75 18.77
C ALA A 73 5.85 -2.51 19.59
N ALA A 74 6.08 -1.31 19.05
CA ALA A 74 5.71 -0.05 19.71
C ALA A 74 4.18 0.06 19.95
N ARG A 75 3.37 -0.40 19.00
CA ARG A 75 1.90 -0.43 19.14
C ARG A 75 1.43 -1.42 20.21
N ALA A 76 2.11 -2.57 20.33
CA ALA A 76 1.79 -3.55 21.36
C ALA A 76 2.01 -2.98 22.77
N GLU A 77 3.04 -2.15 22.96
CA GLU A 77 3.33 -1.49 24.25
C GLU A 77 2.19 -0.55 24.70
N ILE A 78 1.55 0.14 23.76
CA ILE A 78 0.43 1.05 24.02
C ILE A 78 -0.95 0.39 23.90
N GLY A 79 -1.00 -0.94 23.69
CA GLY A 79 -2.24 -1.72 23.59
C GLY A 79 -3.03 -1.48 22.30
N GLU A 80 -2.39 -0.99 21.24
CA GLU A 80 -3.00 -0.80 19.94
C GLU A 80 -2.95 -2.05 19.06
N ALA A 81 -3.88 -2.16 18.12
CA ALA A 81 -3.85 -3.25 17.15
C ALA A 81 -2.63 -3.16 16.21
N PRO A 82 -1.96 -4.29 15.92
CA PRO A 82 -0.84 -4.33 14.99
C PRO A 82 -1.33 -4.14 13.55
N PHE A 83 -0.47 -3.54 12.73
CA PHE A 83 -0.62 -3.52 11.30
C PHE A 83 -0.48 -4.94 10.73
N ARG A 84 -1.40 -5.30 9.83
CA ARG A 84 -1.30 -6.54 9.08
C ARG A 84 -0.25 -6.39 7.98
N ARG A 85 0.83 -7.18 8.08
CA ARG A 85 1.83 -7.31 7.01
C ARG A 85 1.21 -8.06 5.82
N PRO A 86 1.12 -7.45 4.63
CA PRO A 86 0.78 -8.16 3.39
C PRO A 86 1.99 -8.91 2.82
N ASN A 87 1.74 -9.87 1.93
CA ASN A 87 2.80 -10.67 1.31
C ASN A 87 3.55 -9.94 0.18
N TYR A 88 4.69 -10.51 -0.23
CA TYR A 88 5.53 -9.96 -1.29
C TYR A 88 4.79 -9.82 -2.63
N SER A 89 3.98 -10.80 -3.03
CA SER A 89 3.24 -10.73 -4.30
C SER A 89 2.31 -9.50 -4.37
N SER A 90 1.63 -9.20 -3.26
CA SER A 90 0.81 -8.00 -3.13
C SER A 90 1.66 -6.73 -3.20
N PHE A 91 2.83 -6.72 -2.55
CA PHE A 91 3.74 -5.59 -2.62
C PHE A 91 4.30 -5.38 -4.04
N ALA A 92 4.71 -6.44 -4.73
CA ALA A 92 5.25 -6.35 -6.08
C ALA A 92 4.24 -5.78 -7.08
N LYS A 93 2.94 -6.16 -6.95
CA LYS A 93 1.86 -5.54 -7.71
C LYS A 93 1.69 -4.06 -7.39
N TYR A 94 1.84 -3.69 -6.12
CA TYR A 94 1.80 -2.29 -5.71
C TYR A 94 2.98 -1.49 -6.28
N PHE A 95 4.19 -2.04 -6.18
CA PHE A 95 5.43 -1.47 -6.70
C PHE A 95 5.36 -1.26 -8.22
N HIS A 96 4.61 -2.11 -8.95
CA HIS A 96 4.39 -1.93 -10.38
C HIS A 96 3.74 -0.59 -10.73
N TRP A 97 2.89 -0.02 -9.86
CA TRP A 97 2.33 1.30 -10.09
C TRP A 97 3.38 2.41 -10.11
N PHE A 98 4.43 2.29 -9.30
CA PHE A 98 5.53 3.27 -9.32
C PHE A 98 6.29 3.25 -10.65
N LYS A 99 6.41 2.07 -11.26
CA LYS A 99 6.97 1.92 -12.61
C LYS A 99 6.05 2.57 -13.65
N LEU A 100 4.76 2.27 -13.61
CA LEU A 100 3.77 2.84 -14.54
C LEU A 100 3.68 4.36 -14.45
N LEU A 101 3.79 4.92 -13.25
CA LEU A 101 3.79 6.36 -13.03
C LEU A 101 5.13 7.04 -13.37
N GLY A 102 6.16 6.26 -13.70
CA GLY A 102 7.50 6.77 -14.00
C GLY A 102 8.18 7.40 -12.78
N LEU A 103 7.87 6.95 -11.56
CA LEU A 103 8.53 7.41 -10.33
C LEU A 103 9.88 6.72 -10.13
N VAL A 104 9.99 5.49 -10.64
CA VAL A 104 11.22 4.72 -10.66
C VAL A 104 11.48 4.25 -12.07
N GLU A 105 12.76 4.12 -12.42
CA GLU A 105 13.20 3.53 -13.67
C GLU A 105 14.14 2.36 -13.40
N ARG A 106 14.17 1.39 -14.33
CA ARG A 106 15.03 0.21 -14.22
C ARG A 106 16.47 0.62 -14.53
N VAL A 107 17.40 0.12 -13.73
CA VAL A 107 18.84 0.23 -13.99
C VAL A 107 19.29 -1.02 -14.76
N ASP A 108 20.32 -0.90 -15.60
CA ASP A 108 20.93 -2.05 -16.27
C ASP A 108 21.85 -2.84 -15.32
N ARG A 109 21.27 -3.27 -14.21
CA ARG A 109 21.92 -4.06 -13.16
C ARG A 109 20.99 -5.20 -12.80
N ARG A 110 21.49 -6.42 -12.95
CA ARG A 110 20.81 -7.66 -12.59
C ARG A 110 21.74 -8.49 -11.73
N GLU A 111 21.23 -8.94 -10.60
CA GLU A 111 21.96 -9.82 -9.70
C GLU A 111 21.18 -11.11 -9.49
N PRO A 112 21.88 -12.23 -9.23
CA PRO A 112 21.23 -13.42 -8.71
C PRO A 112 20.38 -13.06 -7.50
N ALA A 113 19.16 -13.59 -7.45
CA ALA A 113 18.35 -13.40 -6.27
C ALA A 113 18.90 -14.23 -5.11
N ILE A 114 19.03 -13.59 -3.95
CA ILE A 114 19.35 -14.24 -2.68
C ILE A 114 18.12 -14.92 -2.05
N TYR A 115 16.95 -14.79 -2.69
CA TYR A 115 15.68 -15.28 -2.20
C TYR A 115 15.19 -16.43 -3.08
N ASP A 116 14.91 -17.58 -2.47
CA ASP A 116 14.55 -18.82 -3.18
C ASP A 116 13.32 -18.69 -4.11
N PHE A 117 12.48 -17.68 -3.90
CA PHE A 117 11.27 -17.43 -4.69
C PHE A 117 11.49 -16.46 -5.86
N LEU A 118 12.72 -16.00 -6.10
CA LEU A 118 13.08 -15.08 -7.19
C LEU A 118 14.22 -15.68 -8.01
N GLU A 119 14.17 -15.51 -9.32
CA GLU A 119 15.27 -15.93 -10.21
C GLU A 119 16.33 -14.83 -10.34
N GLN A 120 15.90 -13.56 -10.46
CA GLN A 120 16.79 -12.41 -10.62
C GLN A 120 16.28 -11.19 -9.84
N ARG A 121 17.20 -10.39 -9.31
CA ARG A 121 16.93 -9.06 -8.75
C ARG A 121 17.09 -8.01 -9.84
N GLU A 122 16.01 -7.31 -10.13
CA GLU A 122 16.04 -6.10 -10.96
C GLU A 122 16.17 -4.86 -10.08
N PHE A 123 17.14 -4.01 -10.38
CA PHE A 123 17.37 -2.78 -9.64
C PHE A 123 16.67 -1.60 -10.30
N TYR A 124 16.25 -0.69 -9.45
CA TYR A 124 15.53 0.53 -9.81
C TYR A 124 16.17 1.72 -9.14
N ARG A 125 16.00 2.90 -9.72
CA ARG A 125 16.38 4.19 -9.11
C ARG A 125 15.27 5.21 -9.27
N LEU A 126 15.32 6.29 -8.49
CA LEU A 126 14.38 7.41 -8.64
C LEU A 126 14.62 8.16 -9.95
N THR A 127 13.55 8.38 -10.69
CA THR A 127 13.54 9.38 -11.77
C THR A 127 13.48 10.78 -11.18
N ASP A 128 13.71 11.81 -11.99
CA ASP A 128 13.53 13.20 -11.54
C ASP A 128 12.08 13.47 -11.11
N LYS A 129 11.11 12.85 -11.78
CA LYS A 129 9.71 12.85 -11.35
C LYS A 129 9.54 12.20 -9.98
N GLY A 130 10.12 11.02 -9.77
CA GLY A 130 10.05 10.30 -8.49
C GLY A 130 10.59 11.08 -7.30
N LYS A 131 11.62 11.90 -7.51
CA LYS A 131 12.21 12.75 -6.46
C LYS A 131 11.23 13.84 -6.00
N VAL A 132 10.53 14.49 -6.92
CA VAL A 132 9.69 15.67 -6.61
C VAL A 132 8.22 15.32 -6.36
N GLU A 133 7.69 14.29 -7.00
CA GLU A 133 6.29 13.89 -6.88
C GLU A 133 5.99 13.45 -5.43
N VAL A 134 4.79 13.77 -4.95
CA VAL A 134 4.30 13.36 -3.61
C VAL A 134 3.06 12.47 -3.75
N ARG A 135 2.06 12.91 -4.51
CA ARG A 135 0.78 12.19 -4.64
C ARG A 135 0.93 10.78 -5.21
N GLY A 136 1.82 10.60 -6.19
CA GLY A 136 2.10 9.28 -6.75
C GLY A 136 2.66 8.28 -5.74
N TRP A 137 3.33 8.75 -4.69
CA TRP A 137 3.82 7.90 -3.61
C TRP A 137 2.79 7.67 -2.50
N GLU A 138 1.90 8.63 -2.27
CA GLU A 138 0.84 8.51 -1.26
C GLU A 138 -0.29 7.57 -1.70
N ASP A 139 -0.71 7.71 -2.95
CA ASP A 139 -1.79 6.95 -3.58
C ASP A 139 -1.57 6.84 -5.10
N PRO A 140 -0.67 5.94 -5.54
CA PRO A 140 -0.37 5.78 -6.96
C PRO A 140 -1.59 5.36 -7.78
N VAL A 141 -2.54 4.64 -7.16
CA VAL A 141 -3.69 4.11 -7.88
C VAL A 141 -4.69 5.21 -8.21
N THR A 142 -4.98 6.11 -7.26
CA THR A 142 -5.85 7.26 -7.53
C THR A 142 -5.22 8.25 -8.51
N VAL A 143 -3.89 8.36 -8.53
CA VAL A 143 -3.19 9.19 -9.53
C VAL A 143 -3.32 8.59 -10.94
N ALA A 144 -3.21 7.26 -11.07
CA ALA A 144 -3.36 6.57 -12.35
C ALA A 144 -4.84 6.48 -12.80
N HIS A 145 -5.75 6.36 -11.85
CA HIS A 145 -7.18 6.12 -12.05
C HIS A 145 -8.03 7.08 -11.20
N PRO A 146 -8.17 8.34 -11.63
CA PRO A 146 -8.91 9.36 -10.89
C PRO A 146 -10.41 9.03 -10.74
N GLU A 147 -10.95 8.15 -11.58
CA GLU A 147 -12.34 7.66 -11.55
C GLU A 147 -12.70 6.87 -10.28
N PHE A 148 -11.71 6.45 -9.49
CA PHE A 148 -11.97 5.77 -8.22
C PHE A 148 -12.12 6.70 -7.00
N ARG A 149 -12.29 8.02 -7.22
CA ARG A 149 -12.57 9.00 -6.16
C ARG A 149 -14.05 9.03 -5.76
#